data_AF-A0A9W7C875-F1
#
_entry.id   AF-A0A9W7C875-F1
#
_cell.length_a   1.000
_cell.length_b   1.000
_cell.length_c   1.000
_cell.angle_alpha   90.00
_cell.angle_beta   90.00
_cell.angle_gamma   90.00
#
_symmetry.space_group_name_H-M   'P 1'
#
loop_
_entity.id
_entity.type
_entity.pdbx_description
1 polymer ?
#
loop_
_entity_poly.entity_id
_entity_poly.type
_entity_poly.pdbx_seq_one_letter_code
_entity_poly.pdbx_strand_id
1 'polypeptide(L)'
;MSKMLKTAESVWGKHSSAIVTREGEILGNSDDEKTLQKGGEINPLQTPILLSIQAVSRRERSNAVRLGVESEEFTEGQYLCTGLDCYCRVEPDFYEAMALLHSRISRIIFKQPNSKSGGLGGCGGLERGIHSLKDTNHHFRVFKWSDE
;
A
#
# COMPACT_ATOMS: atom_id res chain seq x y z
N MET A 1 -5.73 -15.74 9.80
CA MET A 1 -6.70 -14.61 9.75
C MET A 1 -6.79 -13.84 11.06
N SER A 2 -7.01 -14.47 12.23
CA SER A 2 -7.25 -13.76 13.51
C SER A 2 -6.12 -12.83 14.00
N LYS A 3 -4.82 -13.16 13.79
CA LYS A 3 -3.72 -12.25 14.14
C LYS A 3 -3.66 -11.00 13.25
N MET A 4 -3.82 -11.13 11.93
CA MET A 4 -3.81 -10.00 11.00
C MET A 4 -4.99 -9.04 11.23
N LEU A 5 -6.16 -9.55 11.60
CA LEU A 5 -7.34 -8.72 11.90
C LEU A 5 -7.13 -7.90 13.19
N LYS A 6 -6.58 -8.51 14.26
CA LYS A 6 -6.26 -7.80 15.50
C LYS A 6 -5.13 -6.80 15.35
N THR A 7 -4.12 -7.12 14.54
CA THR A 7 -3.08 -6.17 14.16
C THR A 7 -3.68 -5.04 13.34
N ALA A 8 -4.53 -5.33 12.35
CA ALA A 8 -5.22 -4.30 11.57
C ALA A 8 -6.07 -3.39 12.46
N GLU A 9 -6.86 -3.89 13.41
CA GLU A 9 -7.63 -3.06 14.36
C GLU A 9 -6.73 -2.24 15.30
N SER A 10 -5.60 -2.80 15.74
CA SER A 10 -4.63 -2.11 16.60
C SER A 10 -3.79 -1.08 15.84
N VAL A 11 -3.57 -1.29 14.54
CA VAL A 11 -2.73 -0.48 13.64
C VAL A 11 -3.56 0.60 12.93
N TRP A 12 -4.84 0.33 12.66
CA TRP A 12 -5.82 1.27 12.10
C TRP A 12 -6.30 2.28 13.14
N GLY A 13 -5.38 2.91 13.89
CA GLY A 13 -5.71 4.07 14.71
C GLY A 13 -6.63 5.02 13.94
N LYS A 14 -7.59 5.66 14.63
CA LYS A 14 -8.81 6.31 14.11
C LYS A 14 -8.68 7.23 12.86
N HIS A 15 -7.47 7.57 12.42
CA HIS A 15 -7.20 8.60 11.43
C HIS A 15 -6.32 8.19 10.24
N SER A 16 -5.74 6.98 10.23
CA SER A 16 -4.79 6.63 9.15
C SER A 16 -5.44 6.23 7.84
N SER A 17 -4.91 6.82 6.76
CA SER A 17 -5.49 6.73 5.42
C SER A 17 -4.99 5.50 4.65
N ALA A 18 -3.68 5.20 4.74
CA ALA A 18 -3.08 3.99 4.20
C ALA A 18 -1.85 3.53 5.01
N ILE A 19 -1.71 2.22 5.18
CA ILE A 19 -0.62 1.58 5.93
C ILE A 19 -0.11 0.37 5.15
N VAL A 20 1.21 0.20 5.07
CA VAL A 20 1.85 -0.98 4.50
C VAL A 20 2.54 -1.76 5.61
N THR A 21 2.30 -3.08 5.62
CA THR A 21 2.79 -3.98 6.68
C THR A 21 3.48 -5.21 6.11
N ARG A 22 4.38 -5.79 6.90
CA ARG A 22 5.02 -7.10 6.67
C ARG A 22 4.77 -7.97 7.88
N GLU A 23 4.07 -9.09 7.72
CA GLU A 23 3.81 -10.06 8.81
C GLU A 23 3.18 -9.44 10.09
N GLY A 24 2.49 -8.31 9.95
CA GLY A 24 1.90 -7.55 11.05
C GLY A 24 2.77 -6.44 11.63
N GLU A 25 4.00 -6.25 11.16
CA GLU A 25 4.81 -5.07 11.47
C GLU A 25 4.48 -3.93 10.49
N ILE A 26 4.29 -2.70 11.01
CA ILE A 26 4.13 -1.51 10.17
C ILE A 26 5.47 -1.14 9.56
N LEU A 27 5.56 -1.14 8.24
CA LEU A 27 6.74 -0.65 7.51
C LEU A 27 6.58 0.79 7.02
N GLY A 28 5.37 1.18 6.63
CA GLY A 28 5.08 2.52 6.14
C GLY A 28 3.69 3.01 6.52
N ASN A 29 3.59 4.24 7.00
CA ASN A 29 2.34 4.92 7.33
C ASN A 29 2.24 6.23 6.54
N SER A 30 1.09 6.45 5.90
CA SER A 30 0.83 7.65 5.09
C SER A 30 0.86 8.95 5.90
N ASP A 31 0.35 8.95 7.14
CA ASP A 31 0.19 10.19 7.91
C ASP A 31 1.52 10.72 8.46
N ASP A 32 2.39 9.79 8.84
CA ASP A 32 3.74 10.09 9.30
C ASP A 32 4.56 10.70 8.15
N GLU A 33 4.52 10.07 6.98
CA GLU A 33 5.20 10.57 5.78
C GLU A 33 4.61 11.91 5.30
N LYS A 34 3.28 12.09 5.38
CA LYS A 34 2.63 13.38 5.09
C LYS A 34 3.11 14.47 6.04
N THR A 35 3.30 14.13 7.32
CA THR A 35 3.79 15.07 8.34
C THR A 35 5.25 15.43 8.10
N LEU A 36 6.09 14.49 7.68
CA LEU A 36 7.48 14.75 7.28
C LEU A 36 7.59 15.67 6.07
N GLN A 37 6.59 15.67 5.18
CA GLN A 37 6.55 16.51 3.98
C GLN A 37 5.78 17.83 4.19
N LYS A 38 5.35 18.14 5.43
CA LYS A 38 4.69 19.43 5.74
C LYS A 38 5.67 20.57 5.49
N GLY A 39 5.33 21.42 4.53
CA GLY A 39 6.15 22.55 4.09
C GLY A 39 6.41 22.59 2.58
N GLY A 40 6.08 21.50 1.86
CA GLY A 40 6.08 21.49 0.39
C GLY A 40 4.83 22.13 -0.21
N GLU A 41 4.92 22.52 -1.48
CA GLU A 41 3.75 22.89 -2.29
C GLU A 41 2.76 21.72 -2.38
N ILE A 42 1.47 22.04 -2.57
CA ILE A 42 0.43 21.04 -2.72
C ILE A 42 0.70 20.22 -3.98
N ASN A 43 1.12 18.96 -3.82
CA ASN A 43 1.32 18.05 -4.92
C ASN A 43 0.11 17.11 -5.06
N PRO A 44 -0.65 17.17 -6.16
CA PRO A 44 -1.83 16.32 -6.36
C PRO A 44 -1.49 14.82 -6.44
N LEU A 45 -0.23 14.45 -6.70
CA LEU A 45 0.24 13.07 -6.75
C LEU A 45 0.60 12.50 -5.37
N GLN A 46 0.65 13.32 -4.31
CA GLN A 46 0.90 12.86 -2.93
C GLN A 46 -0.35 12.26 -2.31
N THR A 47 -0.81 11.14 -2.89
CA THR A 47 -1.92 10.38 -2.32
C THR A 47 -1.46 9.56 -1.11
N PRO A 48 -2.37 9.16 -0.20
CA PRO A 48 -2.00 8.37 0.97
C PRO A 48 -1.23 7.09 0.63
N ILE A 49 -1.61 6.42 -0.45
CA ILE A 49 -0.98 5.17 -0.88
C ILE A 49 0.46 5.41 -1.33
N LEU A 50 0.69 6.43 -2.17
CA LEU A 50 2.05 6.77 -2.58
C LEU A 50 2.93 7.17 -1.39
N LEU A 51 2.39 7.92 -0.44
CA LEU A 51 3.12 8.30 0.76
C LEU A 51 3.50 7.06 1.59
N SER A 52 2.61 6.07 1.70
CA SER A 52 2.96 4.81 2.39
C SER A 52 4.05 4.02 1.67
N ILE A 53 4.03 3.95 0.33
CA ILE A 53 5.09 3.31 -0.47
C ILE A 53 6.41 4.07 -0.29
N GLN A 54 6.35 5.41 -0.28
CA GLN A 54 7.52 6.24 -0.07
C GLN A 54 8.14 6.03 1.32
N ALA A 55 7.32 5.89 2.36
CA ALA A 55 7.77 5.56 3.70
C ALA A 55 8.54 4.23 3.73
N VAL A 56 8.00 3.19 3.07
CA VAL A 56 8.70 1.91 2.89
C VAL A 56 10.02 2.13 2.15
N SER A 57 10.03 2.89 1.06
CA SER A 57 11.25 3.20 0.29
C SER A 57 12.34 3.86 1.13
N ARG A 58 11.98 4.85 1.95
CA ARG A 58 12.94 5.53 2.83
C ARG A 58 13.52 4.56 3.85
N ARG A 59 12.68 3.72 4.44
CA ARG A 59 13.09 2.73 5.45
C ARG A 59 14.03 1.69 4.85
N GLU A 60 13.66 1.08 3.72
CA GLU A 60 14.46 0.07 3.05
C GLU A 60 15.80 0.64 2.55
N ARG A 61 15.82 1.85 1.97
CA ARG A 61 17.07 2.51 1.57
C ARG A 61 17.98 2.80 2.76
N SER A 62 17.42 3.25 3.88
CA SER A 62 18.20 3.51 5.10
C SER A 62 18.81 2.22 5.66
N ASN A 63 18.07 1.10 5.58
CA ASN A 63 18.56 -0.22 5.95
C ASN A 63 19.68 -0.69 5.02
N ALA A 64 19.48 -0.58 3.70
CA ALA A 64 20.47 -0.97 2.70
C ALA A 64 21.80 -0.22 2.85
N VAL A 65 21.75 1.11 3.09
CA VAL A 65 22.94 1.92 3.36
C VAL A 65 23.67 1.43 4.61
N ARG A 66 22.95 0.94 5.62
CA ARG A 66 23.54 0.43 6.86
C ARG A 66 24.23 -0.93 6.69
N LEU A 67 23.69 -1.79 5.82
CA LEU A 67 24.14 -3.19 5.66
C LEU A 67 25.20 -3.38 4.56
N GLY A 68 25.36 -2.40 3.67
CA GLY A 68 26.31 -2.45 2.56
C GLY A 68 25.71 -3.05 1.27
N VAL A 69 26.33 -2.75 0.13
CA VAL A 69 25.82 -3.05 -1.23
C VAL A 69 25.83 -4.55 -1.55
N GLU A 70 26.57 -5.36 -0.78
CA GLU A 70 26.70 -6.81 -1.00
C GLU A 70 25.70 -7.66 -0.20
N SER A 71 24.79 -7.03 0.56
CA SER A 71 23.79 -7.79 1.32
C SER A 71 22.74 -8.42 0.41
N GLU A 72 22.26 -9.61 0.79
CA GLU A 72 21.15 -10.28 0.10
C GLU A 72 19.89 -9.39 0.05
N GLU A 73 19.67 -8.59 1.10
CA GLU A 73 18.59 -7.59 1.17
C GLU A 73 18.70 -6.48 0.12
N PHE A 74 19.91 -6.13 -0.33
CA PHE A 74 20.10 -5.17 -1.44
C PHE A 74 19.75 -5.80 -2.80
N THR A 75 20.08 -7.07 -2.98
CA THR A 75 19.79 -7.81 -4.22
C THR A 75 18.30 -8.15 -4.33
N GLU A 76 17.66 -8.49 -3.21
CA GLU A 76 16.20 -8.67 -3.09
C GLU A 76 15.42 -7.35 -3.08
N GLY A 77 16.08 -6.23 -2.72
CA GLY A 77 15.52 -4.88 -2.67
C GLY A 77 15.09 -4.28 -4.02
N GLN A 78 15.19 -5.04 -5.11
CA GLN A 78 14.75 -4.63 -6.45
C GLN A 78 13.23 -4.42 -6.54
N TYR A 79 12.45 -5.05 -5.64
CA TYR A 79 11.00 -4.90 -5.57
C TYR A 79 10.54 -4.52 -4.16
N LEU A 80 10.32 -3.22 -3.99
CA LEU A 80 10.15 -2.56 -2.69
C LEU A 80 9.04 -3.13 -1.80
N CYS A 81 7.91 -3.54 -2.37
CA CYS A 81 6.74 -3.98 -1.58
C CYS A 81 6.38 -5.46 -1.78
N THR A 82 7.36 -6.29 -2.17
CA THR A 82 7.15 -7.73 -2.33
C THR A 82 6.82 -8.39 -0.99
N GLY A 83 5.81 -9.26 -0.96
CA GLY A 83 5.38 -9.90 0.29
C GLY A 83 4.65 -8.99 1.27
N LEU A 84 4.45 -7.71 0.93
CA LEU A 84 3.80 -6.74 1.80
C LEU A 84 2.29 -6.70 1.58
N ASP A 85 1.59 -6.29 2.64
CA ASP A 85 0.15 -6.15 2.69
C ASP A 85 -0.20 -4.67 2.91
N CYS A 86 -1.04 -4.12 2.03
CA CYS A 86 -1.50 -2.74 2.10
C CYS A 86 -2.91 -2.66 2.67
N TYR A 87 -3.10 -1.82 3.68
CA TYR A 87 -4.38 -1.52 4.32
C TYR A 87 -4.77 -0.09 3.99
N CYS A 88 -5.96 0.10 3.44
CA CYS A 88 -6.47 1.40 3.03
C CYS A 88 -7.86 1.64 3.60
N ARG A 89 -8.15 2.90 3.95
CA ARG A 89 -9.51 3.23 4.42
C ARG A 89 -10.54 3.21 3.31
N VAL A 90 -10.17 3.83 2.19
CA VAL A 90 -10.98 3.94 0.98
C VAL A 90 -10.30 3.10 -0.10
N GLU A 91 -11.11 2.55 -1.00
CA GLU A 91 -10.62 1.82 -2.17
C GLU A 91 -9.68 2.70 -3.01
N PRO A 92 -8.47 2.21 -3.33
CA PRO A 92 -7.54 2.88 -4.21
C PRO A 92 -8.18 3.21 -5.57
N ASP A 93 -7.84 4.38 -6.10
CA ASP A 93 -8.17 4.68 -7.49
C ASP A 93 -7.27 3.92 -8.49
N PHE A 94 -7.47 4.11 -9.78
CA PHE A 94 -6.63 3.47 -10.81
C PHE A 94 -5.15 3.85 -10.72
N TYR A 95 -4.84 5.09 -10.35
CA TYR A 95 -3.48 5.57 -10.24
C TYR A 95 -2.76 4.88 -9.07
N GLU A 96 -3.40 4.86 -7.91
CA GLU A 96 -2.90 4.23 -6.71
C GLU A 96 -2.80 2.70 -6.84
N ALA A 97 -3.80 2.08 -7.46
CA ALA A 97 -3.79 0.64 -7.73
C ALA A 97 -2.68 0.24 -8.70
N MET A 98 -2.41 1.03 -9.74
CA MET A 98 -1.27 0.80 -10.63
C MET A 98 0.07 1.03 -9.91
N ALA A 99 0.18 2.03 -9.03
CA ALA A 99 1.38 2.23 -8.22
C ALA A 99 1.68 1.01 -7.33
N LEU A 100 0.66 0.43 -6.72
CA LEU A 100 0.77 -0.79 -5.90
C LEU A 100 1.11 -2.04 -6.73
N LEU A 101 0.54 -2.17 -7.94
CA LEU A 101 0.88 -3.21 -8.91
C LEU A 101 2.38 -3.18 -9.25
N HIS A 102 2.90 -1.99 -9.61
CA HIS A 102 4.31 -1.81 -9.94
C HIS A 102 5.23 -2.02 -8.74
N SER A 103 4.73 -1.80 -7.53
CA SER A 103 5.47 -2.05 -6.28
C SER A 103 5.47 -3.52 -5.85
N ARG A 104 4.80 -4.43 -6.59
CA ARG A 104 4.67 -5.87 -6.30
C ARG A 104 3.95 -6.19 -4.98
N ILE A 105 2.95 -5.40 -4.60
CA ILE A 105 2.17 -5.65 -3.37
C ILE A 105 1.50 -7.03 -3.41
N SER A 106 1.46 -7.77 -2.29
CA SER A 106 0.83 -9.09 -2.29
C SER A 106 -0.69 -9.02 -2.21
N ARG A 107 -1.19 -8.10 -1.38
CA ARG A 107 -2.62 -7.94 -1.14
C ARG A 107 -2.98 -6.54 -0.67
N ILE A 108 -4.18 -6.13 -1.04
CA ILE A 108 -4.79 -4.85 -0.68
C ILE A 108 -6.06 -5.15 0.10
N ILE A 109 -6.18 -4.55 1.28
CA ILE A 109 -7.35 -4.63 2.14
C ILE A 109 -7.94 -3.24 2.27
N PHE A 110 -9.21 -3.05 1.91
CA PHE A 110 -9.88 -1.74 2.04
C PHE A 110 -11.21 -1.83 2.79
N LYS A 111 -11.61 -0.75 3.48
CA LYS A 111 -12.88 -0.71 4.23
C LYS A 111 -14.06 -0.16 3.42
N GLN A 112 -13.88 0.98 2.78
CA GLN A 112 -14.95 1.67 2.05
C GLN A 112 -14.69 1.64 0.54
N PRO A 113 -15.66 1.28 -0.30
CA PRO A 113 -15.51 1.41 -1.75
C PRO A 113 -15.42 2.89 -2.15
N ASN A 114 -14.71 3.19 -3.25
CA ASN A 114 -14.57 4.54 -3.77
C ASN A 114 -15.58 4.78 -4.88
N SER A 115 -16.64 5.53 -4.57
CA SER A 115 -17.76 5.74 -5.50
C SER A 115 -17.43 6.59 -6.74
N LYS A 116 -16.28 7.27 -6.78
CA LYS A 116 -15.94 8.19 -7.88
C LYS A 116 -14.93 7.58 -8.85
N SER A 117 -13.91 6.91 -8.33
CA SER A 117 -12.74 6.51 -9.11
C SER A 117 -12.14 5.15 -8.70
N GLY A 118 -12.89 4.29 -8.01
CA GLY A 118 -12.40 2.99 -7.54
C GLY A 118 -11.87 2.10 -8.67
N GLY A 119 -10.56 1.76 -8.60
CA GLY A 119 -9.86 0.96 -9.61
C GLY A 119 -9.89 -0.55 -9.34
N LEU A 120 -10.44 -0.97 -8.20
CA LEU A 120 -10.46 -2.37 -7.75
C LEU A 120 -11.84 -3.02 -7.86
N GLY A 121 -12.86 -2.30 -8.32
CA GLY A 121 -14.19 -2.84 -8.65
C GLY A 121 -15.36 -2.21 -7.90
N GLY A 122 -15.16 -1.11 -7.15
CA GLY A 122 -16.23 -0.54 -6.31
C GLY A 122 -17.18 0.45 -6.98
N CYS A 123 -16.87 1.05 -8.14
CA CYS A 123 -17.82 2.00 -8.77
C CYS A 123 -17.74 2.24 -10.29
N GLY A 124 -16.88 1.54 -11.02
CA GLY A 124 -16.53 1.91 -12.40
C GLY A 124 -17.22 1.15 -13.53
N GLY A 125 -18.19 0.27 -13.27
CA GLY A 125 -18.83 -0.55 -14.34
C GLY A 125 -17.88 -1.53 -15.06
N LEU A 126 -16.57 -1.52 -14.76
CA LEU A 126 -15.67 -2.61 -15.08
C LEU A 126 -16.00 -3.77 -14.13
N GLU A 127 -16.56 -4.85 -14.68
CA GLU A 127 -16.69 -6.14 -13.99
C GLU A 127 -15.33 -6.71 -13.52
N ARG A 128 -14.21 -6.08 -13.91
CA ARG A 128 -12.83 -6.52 -13.67
C ARG A 128 -11.96 -5.34 -13.23
N GLY A 129 -11.55 -5.29 -11.96
CA GLY A 129 -10.58 -4.30 -11.46
C GLY A 129 -9.16 -4.57 -12.00
N ILE A 130 -8.19 -3.68 -11.72
CA ILE A 130 -6.79 -3.83 -12.19
C ILE A 130 -6.19 -5.20 -11.84
N HIS A 131 -6.55 -5.76 -10.69
CA HIS A 131 -6.12 -7.08 -10.25
C HIS A 131 -6.60 -8.25 -11.13
N SER A 132 -7.59 -8.02 -12.00
CA SER A 132 -8.18 -9.00 -12.92
C SER A 132 -7.70 -8.86 -14.37
N LEU A 133 -6.80 -7.92 -14.65
CA LEU A 133 -6.20 -7.75 -15.98
C LEU A 133 -5.24 -8.92 -16.26
N LYS A 134 -5.39 -9.58 -17.41
CA LYS A 134 -4.61 -10.78 -17.77
C LYS A 134 -3.17 -10.49 -18.18
N ASP A 135 -2.90 -9.29 -18.68
CA ASP A 135 -1.60 -8.89 -19.24
C ASP A 135 -0.71 -8.17 -18.22
N THR A 136 -1.02 -8.24 -16.92
CA THR A 136 -0.17 -7.65 -15.89
C THR A 136 0.90 -8.64 -15.41
N ASN A 137 2.15 -8.18 -15.35
CA ASN A 137 3.29 -8.98 -14.90
C ASN A 137 3.21 -9.38 -13.40
N HIS A 138 2.34 -8.73 -12.64
CA HIS A 138 2.13 -9.01 -11.22
C HIS A 138 0.64 -9.16 -10.93
N HIS A 139 0.30 -10.10 -10.05
CA HIS A 139 -1.07 -10.30 -9.59
C HIS A 139 -1.11 -10.10 -8.08
N PHE A 140 -2.09 -9.32 -7.62
CA PHE A 140 -2.32 -9.08 -6.20
C PHE A 140 -3.74 -9.45 -5.83
N ARG A 141 -3.96 -9.80 -4.56
CA ARG A 141 -5.28 -10.14 -4.05
C ARG A 141 -5.93 -8.91 -3.44
N VAL A 142 -7.24 -8.78 -3.63
CA VAL A 142 -8.00 -7.67 -3.08
C VAL A 142 -9.03 -8.21 -2.12
N PHE A 143 -9.12 -7.59 -0.95
CA PHE A 143 -10.09 -7.92 0.08
C PHE A 143 -10.82 -6.66 0.52
N LYS A 144 -12.14 -6.76 0.62
CA LYS A 144 -12.96 -5.75 1.29
C LYS A 144 -13.15 -6.18 2.74
N TRP A 145 -12.83 -5.29 3.68
CA TRP A 145 -13.13 -5.48 5.09
C TRP A 145 -14.64 -5.43 5.32
N SER A 146 -15.20 -6.51 5.87
CA SER A 146 -16.57 -6.52 6.41
C SER A 146 -16.49 -6.44 7.93
N ASP A 147 -17.38 -5.67 8.55
CA ASP A 147 -17.49 -5.48 10.00
C ASP A 147 -18.43 -6.53 10.65
N GLU A 148 -18.84 -7.55 9.88
CA GLU A 148 -19.76 -8.63 10.32
C GLU A 148 -19.06 -9.75 11.10
#